data_AF-A0AAP5H2Y6-F1
#
_entry.id   AF-A0AAP5H2Y6-F1
#
_cell.length_a   1.000
_cell.length_b   1.000
_cell.length_c   1.000
_cell.angle_alpha   90.00
_cell.angle_beta   90.00
_cell.angle_gamma   90.00
#
_symmetry.space_group_name_H-M   'P 1'
#
loop_
_entity.id
_entity.type
_entity.pdbx_description
1 polymer ?
#
loop_
_entity_poly.entity_id
_entity_poly.type
_entity_poly.pdbx_seq_one_letter_code
_entity_poly.pdbx_strand_id
1 'polypeptide(L)'
;MNPLGQPLELKANFKRLGLLAAIGLILFFVFQIFPATSSQTTDITSTPVISKEQATQSARSFAASVADYTLPSSEEEPLVTYQTHSDIYGYMTKTKQLDAYNKQWETTYPYDVYRVRLVDNDRGGYLNVDVHMKTGKVVGFTRELPSSLYASANVEEDQQKRNATIRVAEGNISLEQKERLASGILTEFGYEIPKLQLDTQDGDGGLKYTDLDKQIGDSNLELNFTFESGAVRSFEAVFSVPESHTEYVKDQTRQANYMTYGGYAFLTFVLGVLAIIYSILTRAHTSFKRGIILSLIYFAASVIGTLNMLPLLKSQGLNSFMLSFLMFFQIGITLVMSATIYLSLVAGDGMWRKIGLNPWPRAKEPGYGKYVLHSMYTGYLWALILLGVQSILFFILERSIGTWSTTSADQSTYNMSYAWLFPIMAWMAGIGEETVYRLFGIRMMQKIVRNTFIACLIPTIIWALGHTLYPIYPVITRPIELTVIGLLFSFIMLRHGFIAVVFSHVIFNSLLMGLSLVFMGDAFNVSAGIFWIVLPAIVGYIIYKCNPNKKEKPYVTTPHHEVLQ
;
A
#
# COMPACT_ATOMS: atom_id res chain seq x y z
N MET A 1 19.73 -21.91 14.43
CA MET A 1 20.38 -22.08 13.11
C MET A 1 21.20 -23.37 13.06
N ASN A 2 21.40 -23.93 11.87
CA ASN A 2 22.23 -25.14 11.70
C ASN A 2 23.72 -24.77 11.64
N PRO A 3 24.61 -25.55 12.27
CA PRO A 3 26.05 -25.45 12.03
C PRO A 3 26.40 -25.81 10.58
N LEU A 4 27.47 -25.22 10.06
CA LEU A 4 27.96 -25.51 8.72
C LEU A 4 28.49 -26.96 8.65
N GLY A 5 28.10 -27.69 7.60
CA GLY A 5 28.55 -29.08 7.38
C GLY A 5 27.81 -30.15 8.20
N GLN A 6 26.88 -29.77 9.06
CA GLN A 6 26.01 -30.70 9.79
C GLN A 6 24.70 -30.96 9.01
N PRO A 7 24.02 -32.11 9.25
CA PRO A 7 22.71 -32.38 8.66
C PRO A 7 21.70 -31.27 8.94
N LEU A 8 20.88 -30.94 7.93
CA LEU A 8 19.89 -29.88 8.06
C LEU A 8 18.70 -30.35 8.89
N GLU A 9 18.54 -29.77 10.08
CA GLU A 9 17.39 -30.01 10.93
C GLU A 9 16.63 -28.72 11.23
N LEU A 10 15.33 -28.73 11.00
CA LEU A 10 14.43 -27.69 11.49
C LEU A 10 13.72 -28.19 12.75
N LYS A 11 14.25 -27.82 13.91
CA LYS A 11 13.69 -28.19 15.21
C LYS A 11 12.55 -27.23 15.58
N ALA A 12 11.33 -27.49 15.11
CA ALA A 12 10.13 -26.76 15.50
C ALA A 12 9.24 -27.61 16.42
N ASN A 13 8.70 -27.01 17.49
CA ASN A 13 7.70 -27.66 18.33
C ASN A 13 6.32 -27.41 17.73
N PHE A 14 5.93 -28.24 16.77
CA PHE A 14 4.67 -28.07 16.02
C PHE A 14 3.42 -28.11 16.90
N LYS A 15 3.44 -28.83 18.03
CA LYS A 15 2.32 -28.84 18.98
C LYS A 15 2.12 -27.46 19.63
N ARG A 16 3.20 -26.88 20.17
CA ARG A 16 3.15 -25.55 20.79
C ARG A 16 2.88 -24.45 19.77
N LEU A 17 3.57 -24.49 18.62
CA LEU A 17 3.34 -23.53 17.54
C LEU A 17 1.93 -23.64 16.98
N GLY A 18 1.38 -24.85 16.84
CA GLY A 18 0.00 -25.08 16.42
C GLY A 18 -1.02 -24.50 17.39
N LEU A 19 -0.83 -24.68 18.70
CA LEU A 19 -1.68 -24.06 19.72
C LEU A 19 -1.63 -22.53 19.65
N LEU A 20 -0.43 -21.96 19.58
CA LEU A 20 -0.26 -20.50 19.47
C LEU A 20 -0.83 -19.94 18.16
N ALA A 21 -0.70 -20.67 17.05
CA ALA A 21 -1.30 -20.31 15.76
C ALA A 21 -2.82 -20.33 15.81
N ALA A 22 -3.42 -21.34 16.47
CA ALA A 22 -4.86 -21.39 16.68
C ALA A 22 -5.34 -20.22 17.54
N ILE A 23 -4.63 -19.91 18.63
CA ILE A 23 -4.91 -18.72 19.46
C ILE A 23 -4.77 -17.44 18.62
N GLY A 24 -3.70 -17.29 17.86
CA GLY A 24 -3.46 -16.13 17.01
C GLY A 24 -4.58 -15.92 15.97
N LEU A 25 -5.04 -16.99 15.34
CA LEU A 25 -6.16 -16.96 14.40
C LEU A 25 -7.47 -16.56 15.09
N ILE A 26 -7.77 -17.12 16.26
CA ILE A 26 -8.96 -16.74 17.04
C ILE A 26 -8.91 -15.25 17.39
N LEU A 27 -7.76 -14.75 17.86
CA LEU A 27 -7.58 -13.34 18.19
C LEU A 27 -7.77 -12.44 16.98
N PHE A 28 -7.23 -12.83 15.82
CA PHE A 28 -7.46 -12.12 14.57
C PHE A 28 -8.95 -12.04 14.25
N PHE A 29 -9.68 -13.15 14.27
CA PHE A 29 -11.12 -13.13 14.04
C PHE A 29 -11.87 -12.26 15.07
N VAL A 30 -11.54 -12.41 16.36
CA VAL A 30 -12.22 -11.68 17.45
C VAL A 30 -11.99 -10.18 17.38
N PHE A 31 -10.81 -9.72 17.00
CA PHE A 31 -10.49 -8.28 16.99
C PHE A 31 -10.64 -7.61 15.62
N GLN A 32 -10.54 -8.35 14.52
CA GLN A 32 -10.53 -7.78 13.16
C GLN A 32 -11.77 -8.14 12.32
N ILE A 33 -12.46 -9.25 12.59
CA ILE A 33 -13.55 -9.73 11.71
C ILE A 33 -14.92 -9.67 12.40
N PHE A 34 -15.00 -10.07 13.66
CA PHE A 34 -16.29 -10.19 14.36
C PHE A 34 -16.85 -8.94 15.02
N PRO A 35 -16.10 -7.85 15.34
CA PRO A 35 -16.71 -6.77 16.10
C PRO A 35 -16.81 -5.44 15.35
N ALA A 36 -17.94 -4.77 15.63
CA ALA A 36 -18.18 -3.33 15.55
C ALA A 36 -17.25 -2.48 16.47
N THR A 37 -15.99 -2.89 16.67
CA THR A 37 -15.04 -2.28 17.62
C THR A 37 -13.67 -1.94 17.04
N SER A 38 -13.46 -2.04 15.73
CA SER A 38 -12.20 -1.62 15.10
C SER A 38 -12.50 -0.62 13.99
N SER A 39 -12.13 0.63 14.21
CA SER A 39 -12.20 1.69 13.19
C SER A 39 -11.04 1.63 12.18
N GLN A 40 -10.26 0.53 12.20
CA GLN A 40 -9.00 0.37 11.46
C GLN A 40 -8.97 -0.85 10.53
N THR A 41 -10.10 -1.52 10.34
CA THR A 41 -10.21 -2.51 9.26
C THR A 41 -10.01 -1.77 7.95
N THR A 42 -8.95 -2.12 7.23
CA THR A 42 -8.81 -1.89 5.80
C THR A 42 -10.04 -2.51 5.15
N ASP A 43 -11.10 -1.71 4.93
CA ASP A 43 -12.47 -2.10 4.56
C ASP A 43 -12.66 -3.61 4.32
N ILE A 44 -12.80 -4.37 5.42
CA ILE A 44 -13.23 -5.77 5.41
C ILE A 44 -14.78 -5.81 5.35
N THR A 45 -15.37 -4.77 4.78
CA THR A 45 -16.81 -4.58 4.69
C THR A 45 -17.25 -5.03 3.30
N SER A 46 -17.78 -6.26 3.23
CA SER A 46 -18.33 -6.92 2.04
C SER A 46 -19.63 -6.24 1.56
N THR A 47 -19.58 -4.96 1.21
CA THR A 47 -20.70 -4.31 0.54
C THR A 47 -20.52 -4.49 -0.97
N PRO A 48 -21.50 -5.07 -1.68
CA PRO A 48 -21.42 -5.18 -3.13
C PRO A 48 -21.21 -3.79 -3.76
N VAL A 49 -20.13 -3.64 -4.52
CA VAL A 49 -19.87 -2.46 -5.33
C VAL A 49 -20.29 -2.73 -6.78
N ILE A 50 -20.67 -1.68 -7.50
CA ILE A 50 -20.99 -1.75 -8.93
C ILE A 50 -19.73 -2.12 -9.73
N SER A 51 -19.92 -2.66 -10.92
CA SER A 51 -18.81 -2.93 -11.84
C SER A 51 -18.29 -1.64 -12.49
N LYS A 52 -17.07 -1.67 -13.04
CA LYS A 52 -16.50 -0.52 -13.77
C LYS A 52 -17.32 -0.19 -15.02
N GLU A 53 -17.96 -1.19 -15.62
CA GLU A 53 -18.87 -1.05 -16.76
C GLU A 53 -20.17 -0.33 -16.34
N GLN A 54 -20.74 -0.68 -15.18
CA GLN A 54 -21.91 0.02 -14.63
C GLN A 54 -21.60 1.47 -14.27
N ALA A 55 -20.42 1.73 -13.69
CA ALA A 55 -19.94 3.09 -13.45
C ALA A 55 -19.80 3.87 -14.77
N THR A 56 -19.21 3.23 -15.78
CA THR A 56 -19.07 3.80 -17.14
C THR A 56 -20.40 4.15 -17.76
N GLN A 57 -21.39 3.26 -17.66
CA GLN A 57 -22.73 3.50 -18.17
C GLN A 57 -23.38 4.71 -17.49
N SER A 58 -23.28 4.79 -16.16
CA SER A 58 -23.82 5.90 -15.37
C SER A 58 -23.17 7.23 -15.76
N ALA A 59 -21.84 7.23 -15.93
CA ALA A 59 -21.10 8.40 -16.38
C ALA A 59 -21.46 8.84 -17.81
N ARG A 60 -21.62 7.90 -18.74
CA ARG A 60 -22.04 8.20 -20.12
C ARG A 60 -23.47 8.76 -20.16
N SER A 61 -24.37 8.21 -19.35
CA SER A 61 -25.74 8.73 -19.24
C SER A 61 -25.78 10.17 -18.70
N PHE A 62 -24.97 10.48 -17.69
CA PHE A 62 -24.83 11.84 -17.18
C PHE A 62 -24.19 12.78 -18.21
N ALA A 63 -23.11 12.35 -18.86
CA ALA A 63 -22.47 13.14 -19.90
C ALA A 63 -23.43 13.47 -21.08
N ALA A 64 -24.44 12.64 -21.35
CA ALA A 64 -25.48 12.94 -22.34
C ALA A 64 -26.45 14.05 -21.91
N SER A 65 -26.65 14.27 -20.61
CA SER A 65 -27.57 15.30 -20.09
C SER A 65 -26.92 16.69 -20.01
N VAL A 66 -25.59 16.77 -20.05
CA VAL A 66 -24.84 18.01 -19.96
C VAL A 66 -24.85 18.74 -21.32
N ALA A 67 -25.61 19.84 -21.41
CA ALA A 67 -25.88 20.57 -22.66
C ALA A 67 -24.62 21.08 -23.42
N ASP A 68 -23.48 21.26 -22.74
CA ASP A 68 -22.21 21.75 -23.31
C ASP A 68 -21.13 20.65 -23.44
N TYR A 69 -21.54 19.38 -23.43
CA TYR A 69 -20.66 18.22 -23.57
C TYR A 69 -21.11 17.32 -24.72
N THR A 70 -20.27 17.19 -25.74
CA THR A 70 -20.47 16.19 -26.79
C THR A 70 -19.88 14.88 -26.31
N LEU A 71 -20.73 13.88 -26.12
CA LEU A 71 -20.27 12.51 -25.87
C LEU A 71 -19.38 12.02 -27.01
N PRO A 72 -18.22 11.42 -26.71
CA PRO A 72 -17.41 10.79 -27.73
C PRO A 72 -18.15 9.63 -28.37
N SER A 73 -18.07 9.54 -29.69
CA SER A 73 -18.41 8.36 -30.47
C SER A 73 -17.41 7.20 -30.30
N SER A 74 -16.40 7.32 -29.43
CA SER A 74 -15.31 6.33 -29.38
C SER A 74 -15.75 5.02 -28.71
N GLU A 75 -15.38 3.93 -29.38
CA GLU A 75 -15.42 2.56 -28.89
C GLU A 75 -14.35 2.29 -27.80
N GLU A 76 -13.51 3.27 -27.45
CA GLU A 76 -12.48 3.09 -26.42
C GLU A 76 -13.09 3.02 -25.02
N GLU A 77 -12.68 2.02 -24.23
CA GLU A 77 -13.07 1.90 -22.83
C GLU A 77 -12.50 3.06 -22.01
N PRO A 78 -13.34 3.80 -21.27
CA PRO A 78 -12.86 4.92 -20.47
C PRO A 78 -12.02 4.42 -19.29
N LEU A 79 -11.08 5.27 -18.85
CA LEU A 79 -10.30 4.99 -17.66
C LEU A 79 -11.20 5.13 -16.43
N VAL A 80 -11.38 4.04 -15.68
CA VAL A 80 -12.12 4.01 -14.41
C VAL A 80 -11.17 3.76 -13.25
N THR A 81 -11.12 4.73 -12.33
CA THR A 81 -10.28 4.68 -11.12
C THR A 81 -11.09 4.92 -9.86
N TYR A 82 -10.72 4.26 -8.78
CA TYR A 82 -11.20 4.54 -7.44
C TYR A 82 -10.58 5.83 -6.90
N GLN A 83 -11.41 6.70 -6.35
CA GLN A 83 -11.03 7.93 -5.66
C GLN A 83 -11.67 7.93 -4.27
N THR A 84 -11.00 8.59 -3.33
CA THR A 84 -11.49 8.66 -1.95
C THR A 84 -11.20 10.02 -1.31
N HIS A 85 -12.17 10.54 -0.55
CA HIS A 85 -12.01 11.66 0.37
C HIS A 85 -11.45 11.14 1.70
N SER A 86 -10.16 10.84 1.70
CA SER A 86 -9.45 10.30 2.87
C SER A 86 -9.36 11.30 4.03
N ASP A 87 -9.51 12.60 3.75
CA ASP A 87 -9.65 13.64 4.76
C ASP A 87 -10.97 13.53 5.53
N ILE A 88 -12.09 13.33 4.83
CA ILE A 88 -13.41 13.15 5.46
C ILE A 88 -13.46 11.83 6.20
N TYR A 89 -13.09 10.73 5.53
CA TYR A 89 -13.07 9.41 6.16
C TYR A 89 -12.19 9.44 7.41
N GLY A 90 -11.02 10.08 7.31
CA GLY A 90 -10.08 10.25 8.41
C GLY A 90 -10.64 11.08 9.56
N TYR A 91 -11.30 12.21 9.27
CA TYR A 91 -11.98 13.03 10.27
C TYR A 91 -13.07 12.23 10.98
N MET A 92 -13.98 11.60 10.24
CA MET A 92 -15.08 10.80 10.81
C MET A 92 -14.57 9.61 11.64
N THR A 93 -13.46 9.00 11.24
CA THR A 93 -12.81 7.93 12.00
C THR A 93 -12.21 8.47 13.30
N LYS A 94 -11.46 9.57 13.22
CA LYS A 94 -10.81 10.22 14.38
C LYS A 94 -11.83 10.71 15.41
N THR A 95 -12.97 11.25 14.97
CA THR A 95 -14.04 11.76 15.84
C THR A 95 -15.05 10.69 16.27
N LYS A 96 -14.88 9.44 15.83
CA LYS A 96 -15.80 8.31 16.07
C LYS A 96 -17.22 8.56 15.54
N GLN A 97 -17.31 9.26 14.40
CA GLN A 97 -18.56 9.61 13.72
C GLN A 97 -18.79 8.78 12.45
N LEU A 98 -17.84 7.93 12.03
CA LEU A 98 -17.93 7.15 10.79
C LEU A 98 -19.21 6.30 10.69
N ASP A 99 -19.61 5.61 11.77
CA ASP A 99 -20.85 4.82 11.76
C ASP A 99 -22.11 5.67 11.57
N ALA A 100 -22.14 6.87 12.16
CA ALA A 100 -23.24 7.80 11.99
C ALA A 100 -23.26 8.37 10.57
N TYR A 101 -22.08 8.73 10.04
CA TYR A 101 -21.91 9.18 8.65
C TYR A 101 -22.38 8.13 7.65
N ASN A 102 -21.98 6.87 7.84
CA ASN A 102 -22.33 5.76 6.96
C ASN A 102 -23.83 5.49 6.91
N LYS A 103 -24.53 5.68 8.04
CA LYS A 103 -25.99 5.49 8.12
C LYS A 103 -26.78 6.65 7.52
N GLN A 104 -26.31 7.88 7.72
CA GLN A 104 -27.08 9.08 7.42
C GLN A 104 -26.72 9.71 6.07
N TRP A 105 -25.44 9.70 5.70
CA TRP A 105 -24.90 10.56 4.65
C TRP A 105 -24.22 9.80 3.51
N GLU A 106 -23.50 8.71 3.78
CA GLU A 106 -22.64 8.05 2.78
C GLU A 106 -23.35 7.64 1.49
N THR A 107 -24.62 7.23 1.56
CA THR A 107 -25.39 6.84 0.36
C THR A 107 -25.62 8.03 -0.60
N THR A 108 -25.68 9.25 -0.08
CA THR A 108 -25.92 10.49 -0.85
C THR A 108 -24.63 11.27 -1.08
N TYR A 109 -23.72 11.26 -0.10
CA TYR A 109 -22.46 12.00 -0.03
C TYR A 109 -21.32 11.02 0.23
N PRO A 110 -20.96 10.18 -0.74
CA PRO A 110 -19.95 9.16 -0.54
C PRO A 110 -18.56 9.79 -0.44
N TYR A 111 -17.75 9.27 0.47
CA TYR A 111 -16.31 9.54 0.44
C TYR A 111 -15.58 8.66 -0.59
N ASP A 112 -16.19 7.57 -1.07
CA ASP A 112 -15.61 6.63 -2.03
C ASP A 112 -16.38 6.60 -3.36
N VAL A 113 -15.67 6.87 -4.46
CA VAL A 113 -16.27 6.94 -5.80
C VAL A 113 -15.43 6.23 -6.85
N TYR A 114 -16.09 5.78 -7.92
CA TYR A 114 -15.43 5.54 -9.18
C TYR A 114 -15.42 6.83 -10.00
N ARG A 115 -14.22 7.35 -10.27
CA ARG A 115 -14.00 8.40 -11.25
C ARG A 115 -13.84 7.79 -12.63
N VAL A 116 -14.81 8.05 -13.49
CA VAL A 116 -14.83 7.66 -14.91
C VAL A 116 -14.32 8.82 -15.74
N ARG A 117 -13.22 8.62 -16.46
CA ARG A 117 -12.64 9.62 -17.34
C ARG A 117 -13.10 9.41 -18.79
N LEU A 118 -13.95 10.30 -19.27
CA LEU A 118 -14.44 10.35 -20.65
C LEU A 118 -13.60 11.37 -21.43
N VAL A 119 -12.92 10.94 -22.50
CA VAL A 119 -12.11 11.83 -23.36
C VAL A 119 -13.03 12.81 -24.09
N ASP A 120 -12.71 14.09 -24.24
CA ASP A 120 -13.45 15.00 -25.12
C ASP A 120 -12.74 15.02 -26.49
N ASN A 121 -13.27 14.32 -27.49
CA ASN A 121 -12.59 14.17 -28.80
C ASN A 121 -12.67 15.45 -29.66
N ASP A 122 -13.69 16.28 -29.45
CA ASP A 122 -13.92 17.48 -30.28
C ASP A 122 -13.04 18.64 -29.82
N ARG A 123 -12.92 18.83 -28.50
CA ARG A 123 -12.19 19.96 -27.90
C ARG A 123 -10.86 19.54 -27.27
N GLY A 124 -10.60 18.24 -27.21
CA GLY A 124 -9.52 17.67 -26.40
C GLY A 124 -9.83 17.74 -24.91
N GLY A 125 -9.06 17.01 -24.10
CA GLY A 125 -9.20 17.00 -22.64
C GLY A 125 -10.11 15.88 -22.16
N TYR A 126 -10.67 16.01 -20.96
CA TYR A 126 -11.47 14.96 -20.34
C TYR A 126 -12.63 15.51 -19.49
N LEU A 127 -13.72 14.76 -19.41
CA LEU A 127 -14.74 14.86 -18.37
C LEU A 127 -14.55 13.71 -17.39
N ASN A 128 -14.15 14.04 -16.18
CA ASN A 128 -14.11 13.11 -15.06
C ASN A 128 -15.48 13.14 -14.38
N VAL A 129 -16.19 12.01 -14.32
CA VAL A 129 -17.49 11.88 -13.65
C VAL A 129 -17.31 10.97 -12.44
N ASP A 130 -17.74 11.46 -11.27
CA ASP A 130 -17.65 10.72 -10.01
C ASP A 130 -18.96 9.98 -9.75
N VAL A 131 -18.86 8.65 -9.70
CA VAL A 131 -19.98 7.73 -9.57
C VAL A 131 -19.87 7.00 -8.23
N HIS A 132 -20.92 7.05 -7.42
CA HIS A 132 -20.96 6.37 -6.14
C HIS A 132 -20.84 4.85 -6.34
N MET A 133 -19.86 4.22 -5.68
CA MET A 133 -19.51 2.82 -5.88
C MET A 133 -20.61 1.81 -5.52
N LYS A 134 -21.55 2.16 -4.64
CA LYS A 134 -22.64 1.24 -4.24
C LYS A 134 -23.92 1.46 -5.05
N THR A 135 -24.26 2.71 -5.35
CA THR A 135 -25.55 3.06 -5.94
C THR A 135 -25.50 3.30 -7.45
N GLY A 136 -24.33 3.59 -8.03
CA GLY A 136 -24.22 4.02 -9.42
C GLY A 136 -24.67 5.47 -9.67
N LYS A 137 -25.09 6.21 -8.63
CA LYS A 137 -25.48 7.61 -8.77
C LYS A 137 -24.26 8.49 -9.05
N VAL A 138 -24.40 9.43 -10.00
CA VAL A 138 -23.40 10.49 -10.20
C VAL A 138 -23.50 11.51 -9.06
N VAL A 139 -22.37 11.81 -8.43
CA VAL A 139 -22.28 12.69 -7.25
C VAL A 139 -21.44 13.94 -7.48
N GLY A 140 -20.66 13.96 -8.57
CA GLY A 140 -19.84 15.10 -8.95
C GLY A 140 -19.23 14.91 -10.33
N PHE A 141 -18.62 15.98 -10.84
CA PHE A 141 -17.86 15.93 -12.09
C PHE A 141 -16.81 17.02 -12.15
N THR A 142 -15.81 16.84 -13.01
CA THR A 142 -14.78 17.83 -13.32
C THR A 142 -14.40 17.74 -14.80
N ARG A 143 -14.51 18.85 -15.51
CA ARG A 143 -13.99 19.05 -16.86
C ARG A 143 -12.54 19.51 -16.80
N GLU A 144 -11.66 18.87 -17.57
CA GLU A 144 -10.26 19.25 -17.72
C GLU A 144 -9.98 19.56 -19.19
N LEU A 145 -9.63 20.80 -19.48
CA LEU A 145 -9.23 21.23 -20.82
C LEU A 145 -7.78 20.80 -21.13
N PRO A 146 -7.40 20.59 -22.41
CA PRO A 146 -6.03 20.20 -22.80
C PRO A 146 -4.93 21.12 -22.29
N SER A 147 -5.25 22.40 -22.13
CA SER A 147 -4.35 23.45 -21.63
C SER A 147 -5.03 24.19 -20.49
N SER A 148 -5.43 23.44 -19.47
CA SER A 148 -6.14 24.00 -18.32
C SER A 148 -5.31 25.06 -17.60
N LEU A 149 -5.89 26.23 -17.41
CA LEU A 149 -5.33 27.35 -16.64
C LEU A 149 -5.36 27.07 -15.14
N TYR A 150 -6.11 26.06 -14.69
CA TYR A 150 -6.12 25.60 -13.30
C TYR A 150 -4.84 24.85 -12.90
N ALA A 151 -4.06 24.34 -13.85
CA ALA A 151 -2.85 23.58 -13.54
C ALA A 151 -1.84 24.40 -12.72
N SER A 152 -1.70 25.70 -13.00
CA SER A 152 -0.85 26.61 -12.23
C SER A 152 -1.43 26.98 -10.87
N ALA A 153 -2.75 27.12 -10.76
CA ALA A 153 -3.42 27.38 -9.48
C ALA A 153 -3.23 26.22 -8.50
N ASN A 154 -3.22 24.98 -8.99
CA ASN A 154 -3.07 23.78 -8.15
C ASN A 154 -1.70 23.66 -7.46
N VAL A 155 -0.66 24.30 -8.02
CA VAL A 155 0.71 24.24 -7.49
C VAL A 155 1.14 25.50 -6.71
N GLU A 156 0.31 26.55 -6.70
CA GLU A 156 0.63 27.82 -6.03
C GLU A 156 0.34 27.76 -4.52
N GLU A 157 1.36 27.81 -3.67
CA GLU A 157 1.19 27.68 -2.21
C GLU A 157 0.62 28.94 -1.54
N ASP A 158 0.86 30.12 -2.12
CA ASP A 158 0.34 31.38 -1.59
C ASP A 158 -1.16 31.51 -1.88
N GLN A 159 -1.98 31.60 -0.83
CA GLN A 159 -3.44 31.64 -0.97
C GLN A 159 -3.93 32.83 -1.80
N GLN A 160 -3.29 34.01 -1.68
CA GLN A 160 -3.71 35.20 -2.42
C GLN A 160 -3.36 35.08 -3.90
N LYS A 161 -2.15 34.60 -4.22
CA LYS A 161 -1.74 34.35 -5.61
C LYS A 161 -2.57 33.25 -6.25
N ARG A 162 -2.85 32.18 -5.49
CA ARG A 162 -3.73 31.10 -5.92
C ARG A 162 -5.11 31.64 -6.26
N ASN A 163 -5.72 32.43 -5.37
CA ASN A 163 -7.02 33.05 -5.62
C ASN A 163 -7.01 33.92 -6.89
N ALA A 164 -5.99 34.75 -7.06
CA ALA A 164 -5.83 35.56 -8.28
C ALA A 164 -5.70 34.71 -9.54
N THR A 165 -4.94 33.61 -9.49
CA THR A 165 -4.75 32.69 -10.62
C THR A 165 -6.04 31.95 -10.96
N ILE A 166 -6.80 31.50 -9.95
CA ILE A 166 -8.12 30.92 -10.14
C ILE A 166 -9.03 31.90 -10.87
N ARG A 167 -9.14 33.15 -10.39
CA ARG A 167 -9.99 34.16 -11.03
C ARG A 167 -9.64 34.42 -12.50
N VAL A 168 -8.35 34.45 -12.81
CA VAL A 168 -7.90 34.58 -14.21
C VAL A 168 -8.32 33.35 -15.03
N ALA A 169 -8.14 32.14 -14.49
CA ALA A 169 -8.55 30.90 -15.14
C ALA A 169 -10.07 30.82 -15.37
N GLU A 170 -10.88 31.37 -14.46
CA GLU A 170 -12.33 31.50 -14.57
C GLU A 170 -12.77 32.46 -15.67
N GLY A 171 -11.87 33.33 -16.15
CA GLY A 171 -12.19 34.41 -17.09
C GLY A 171 -12.64 35.70 -16.39
N ASN A 172 -12.34 35.87 -15.10
CA ASN A 172 -12.76 37.00 -14.26
C ASN A 172 -14.28 37.25 -14.25
N ILE A 173 -15.07 36.18 -14.35
CA ILE A 173 -16.53 36.24 -14.25
C ILE A 173 -16.98 36.77 -12.88
N SER A 174 -18.10 37.50 -12.85
CA SER A 174 -18.66 38.06 -11.62
C SER A 174 -19.32 36.99 -10.74
N LEU A 175 -19.50 37.28 -9.45
CA LEU A 175 -20.23 36.40 -8.53
C LEU A 175 -21.64 36.06 -9.05
N GLU A 176 -22.39 37.04 -9.53
CA GLU A 176 -23.72 36.84 -10.12
C GLU A 176 -23.69 35.89 -11.33
N GLN A 177 -22.66 35.96 -12.17
CA GLN A 177 -22.47 35.03 -13.29
C GLN A 177 -22.18 33.62 -12.79
N LYS A 178 -21.35 33.46 -11.74
CA LYS A 178 -21.07 32.17 -11.10
C LYS A 178 -22.34 31.53 -10.56
N GLU A 179 -23.15 32.28 -9.82
CA GLU A 179 -24.44 31.81 -9.28
C GLU A 179 -25.40 31.38 -10.39
N ARG A 180 -25.51 32.18 -11.46
CA ARG A 180 -26.35 31.85 -12.62
C ARG A 180 -25.90 30.55 -13.29
N LEU A 181 -24.60 30.37 -13.50
CA LEU A 181 -24.03 29.16 -14.11
C LEU A 181 -24.23 27.92 -13.21
N ALA A 182 -24.13 28.07 -11.89
CA ALA A 182 -24.31 26.98 -10.93
C ALA A 182 -25.78 26.58 -10.71
N SER A 183 -26.72 27.52 -10.89
CA SER A 183 -28.15 27.32 -10.54
C SER A 183 -28.81 26.10 -11.19
N GLY A 184 -28.51 25.84 -12.48
CA GLY A 184 -29.04 24.69 -13.22
C GLY A 184 -28.53 23.37 -12.65
N ILE A 185 -27.24 23.30 -12.31
CA ILE A 185 -26.60 22.11 -11.74
C ILE A 185 -27.13 21.86 -10.32
N LEU A 186 -27.24 22.91 -9.49
CA LEU A 186 -27.83 22.79 -8.16
C LEU A 186 -29.24 22.17 -8.23
N THR A 187 -30.06 22.64 -9.17
CA THR A 187 -31.42 22.12 -9.38
C THR A 187 -31.39 20.66 -9.86
N GLU A 188 -30.54 20.32 -10.82
CA GLU A 188 -30.38 18.95 -11.35
C GLU A 188 -29.95 17.96 -10.28
N PHE A 189 -29.05 18.37 -9.38
CA PHE A 189 -28.61 17.55 -8.25
C PHE A 189 -29.55 17.60 -7.04
N GLY A 190 -30.66 18.35 -7.11
CA GLY A 190 -31.74 18.36 -6.13
C GLY A 190 -31.54 19.32 -4.94
N TYR A 191 -30.76 20.39 -5.11
CA TYR A 191 -30.56 21.43 -4.10
C TYR A 191 -31.51 22.61 -4.28
N GLU A 192 -32.04 23.09 -3.16
CA GLU A 192 -32.86 24.30 -3.11
C GLU A 192 -31.97 25.51 -2.77
N ILE A 193 -31.67 26.34 -3.77
CA ILE A 193 -30.79 27.52 -3.64
C ILE A 193 -31.15 28.41 -2.43
N PRO A 194 -32.43 28.70 -2.11
CA PRO A 194 -32.77 29.56 -0.97
C PRO A 194 -32.39 29.01 0.41
N LYS A 195 -32.13 27.71 0.54
CA LYS A 195 -31.69 27.06 1.79
C LYS A 195 -30.16 27.08 1.96
N LEU A 196 -29.44 27.45 0.90
CA LEU A 196 -27.99 27.44 0.88
C LEU A 196 -27.44 28.77 1.37
N GLN A 197 -26.43 28.72 2.22
CA GLN A 197 -25.63 29.88 2.58
C GLN A 197 -24.53 30.06 1.53
N LEU A 198 -24.45 31.23 0.91
CA LEU A 198 -23.34 31.58 0.02
C LEU A 198 -22.12 32.00 0.85
N ASP A 199 -21.01 31.27 0.72
CA ASP A 199 -19.77 31.55 1.46
C ASP A 199 -18.78 32.38 0.65
N THR A 200 -18.86 32.30 -0.68
CA THR A 200 -17.97 33.02 -1.61
C THR A 200 -18.30 34.50 -1.67
N GLN A 201 -17.27 35.35 -1.53
CA GLN A 201 -17.40 36.80 -1.64
C GLN A 201 -17.02 37.29 -3.04
N ASP A 202 -17.41 38.53 -3.36
CA ASP A 202 -16.99 39.16 -4.60
C ASP A 202 -15.46 39.36 -4.61
N GLY A 203 -14.79 38.87 -5.64
CA GLY A 203 -13.33 38.82 -5.71
C GLY A 203 -12.67 37.53 -5.24
N ASP A 204 -13.45 36.53 -4.83
CA ASP A 204 -12.99 35.16 -4.59
C ASP A 204 -13.07 34.30 -5.86
N GLY A 205 -12.15 33.35 -5.99
CA GLY A 205 -12.17 32.28 -6.96
C GLY A 205 -13.05 31.11 -6.49
N GLY A 206 -13.62 30.37 -7.43
CA GLY A 206 -14.62 29.34 -7.20
C GLY A 206 -15.99 29.90 -6.83
N LEU A 207 -16.89 29.01 -6.47
CA LEU A 207 -18.17 29.30 -5.81
C LEU A 207 -18.46 28.20 -4.81
N LYS A 208 -18.77 28.57 -3.57
CA LYS A 208 -19.02 27.68 -2.46
C LYS A 208 -20.33 28.04 -1.78
N TYR A 209 -21.14 27.04 -1.54
CA TYR A 209 -22.28 27.12 -0.65
C TYR A 209 -22.15 26.15 0.51
N THR A 210 -22.72 26.50 1.65
CA THR A 210 -22.90 25.60 2.80
C THR A 210 -24.39 25.34 3.03
N ASP A 211 -24.74 24.07 3.24
CA ASP A 211 -26.08 23.64 3.68
C ASP A 211 -26.04 23.40 5.19
N LEU A 212 -26.44 24.42 5.97
CA LEU A 212 -26.41 24.40 7.43
C LEU A 212 -27.37 23.38 8.07
N ASP A 213 -28.37 22.91 7.32
CA ASP A 213 -29.29 21.87 7.80
C ASP A 213 -28.64 20.47 7.78
N LYS A 214 -27.49 20.33 7.12
CA LYS A 214 -26.76 19.06 6.96
C LYS A 214 -25.39 19.14 7.62
N GLN A 215 -25.37 18.77 8.91
CA GLN A 215 -24.18 18.80 9.75
C GLN A 215 -23.92 17.44 10.40
N ILE A 216 -22.63 17.14 10.64
CA ILE A 216 -22.18 16.04 11.50
C ILE A 216 -20.90 16.46 12.24
N GLY A 217 -20.97 16.59 13.56
CA GLY A 217 -19.88 17.19 14.33
C GLY A 217 -19.63 18.63 13.92
N ASP A 218 -18.37 18.98 13.63
CA ASP A 218 -17.97 20.31 13.15
C ASP A 218 -17.92 20.37 11.60
N SER A 219 -18.43 19.35 10.92
CA SER A 219 -18.45 19.22 9.48
C SER A 219 -19.84 19.58 8.93
N ASN A 220 -19.89 20.47 7.96
CA ASN A 220 -21.11 20.87 7.25
C ASN A 220 -21.02 20.45 5.78
N LEU A 221 -22.16 20.19 5.15
CA LEU A 221 -22.17 19.93 3.71
C LEU A 221 -21.79 21.21 2.94
N GLU A 222 -20.72 21.13 2.15
CA GLU A 222 -20.30 22.14 1.20
C GLU A 222 -20.63 21.72 -0.24
N LEU A 223 -21.07 22.68 -1.04
CA LEU A 223 -21.29 22.54 -2.47
C LEU A 223 -20.27 23.41 -3.19
N ASN A 224 -19.27 22.76 -3.76
CA ASN A 224 -18.09 23.41 -4.33
C ASN A 224 -18.15 23.40 -5.87
N PHE A 225 -17.97 24.58 -6.45
CA PHE A 225 -17.88 24.79 -7.89
C PHE A 225 -16.55 25.43 -8.26
N THR A 226 -15.99 25.00 -9.38
CA THR A 226 -14.92 25.72 -10.08
C THR A 226 -15.39 26.08 -11.48
N PHE A 227 -14.82 27.14 -12.06
CA PHE A 227 -15.16 27.62 -13.40
C PHE A 227 -13.92 27.75 -14.24
N GLU A 228 -13.99 27.56 -15.54
CA GLU A 228 -12.85 27.78 -16.43
C GLU A 228 -13.32 28.36 -17.75
N SER A 229 -12.66 29.43 -18.20
CA SER A 229 -13.03 30.15 -19.43
C SER A 229 -14.52 30.54 -19.48
N GLY A 230 -15.08 30.98 -18.35
CA GLY A 230 -16.47 31.43 -18.24
C GLY A 230 -17.54 30.33 -18.22
N ALA A 231 -17.16 29.05 -18.10
CA ALA A 231 -18.07 27.92 -17.98
C ALA A 231 -17.84 27.13 -16.68
N VAL A 232 -18.84 26.36 -16.23
CA VAL A 232 -18.67 25.47 -15.07
C VAL A 232 -17.65 24.39 -15.42
N ARG A 233 -16.60 24.31 -14.59
CA ARG A 233 -15.53 23.32 -14.70
C ARG A 233 -15.82 22.12 -13.83
N SER A 234 -16.20 22.31 -12.57
CA SER A 234 -16.50 21.19 -11.65
C SER A 234 -17.67 21.49 -10.74
N PHE A 235 -18.29 20.43 -10.27
CA PHE A 235 -19.24 20.43 -9.16
C PHE A 235 -18.96 19.24 -8.26
N GLU A 236 -18.92 19.48 -6.95
CA GLU A 236 -18.72 18.47 -5.92
C GLU A 236 -19.53 18.84 -4.67
N ALA A 237 -20.25 17.86 -4.12
CA ALA A 237 -20.99 18.01 -2.87
C ALA A 237 -20.33 17.13 -1.80
N VAL A 238 -19.74 17.78 -0.79
CA VAL A 238 -18.79 17.12 0.11
C VAL A 238 -18.85 17.74 1.50
N PHE A 239 -18.71 16.91 2.52
CA PHE A 239 -18.66 17.39 3.91
C PHE A 239 -17.33 18.08 4.21
N SER A 240 -17.37 19.23 4.85
CA SER A 240 -16.18 20.02 5.18
C SER A 240 -15.31 19.33 6.23
N VAL A 241 -14.00 19.55 6.16
CA VAL A 241 -13.05 19.03 7.17
C VAL A 241 -12.49 20.21 7.95
N PRO A 242 -12.62 20.24 9.29
CA PRO A 242 -12.09 21.34 10.10
C PRO A 242 -10.59 21.55 9.86
N GLU A 243 -10.18 22.82 9.77
CA GLU A 243 -8.79 23.21 9.49
C GLU A 243 -7.80 22.57 10.48
N SER A 244 -8.17 22.48 11.76
CA SER A 244 -7.36 21.82 12.80
C SER A 244 -7.07 20.34 12.52
N HIS A 245 -7.99 19.62 11.84
CA HIS A 245 -7.77 18.25 11.42
C HIS A 245 -6.79 18.21 10.23
N THR A 246 -7.00 19.07 9.24
CA THR A 246 -6.14 19.16 8.05
C THR A 246 -4.70 19.52 8.42
N GLU A 247 -4.51 20.50 9.33
CA GLU A 247 -3.20 20.87 9.86
C GLU A 247 -2.55 19.73 10.64
N TYR A 248 -3.32 19.01 11.47
CA TYR A 248 -2.85 17.83 12.18
C TYR A 248 -2.32 16.77 11.21
N VAL A 249 -3.09 16.42 10.19
CA VAL A 249 -2.69 15.41 9.19
C VAL A 249 -1.46 15.88 8.41
N LYS A 250 -1.40 17.16 8.03
CA LYS A 250 -0.23 17.75 7.34
C LYS A 250 1.05 17.63 8.18
N ASP A 251 0.97 17.90 9.49
CA ASP A 251 2.11 17.72 10.40
C ASP A 251 2.52 16.24 10.50
N GLN A 252 1.55 15.33 10.67
CA GLN A 252 1.84 13.90 10.73
C GLN A 252 2.51 13.38 9.45
N THR A 253 2.03 13.83 8.28
CA THR A 253 2.61 13.48 6.97
C THR A 253 4.04 14.04 6.82
N ARG A 254 4.31 15.25 7.33
CA ARG A 254 5.67 15.79 7.38
C ARG A 254 6.59 14.92 8.24
N GLN A 255 6.13 14.49 9.42
CA GLN A 255 6.89 13.58 10.28
C GLN A 255 7.12 12.22 9.61
N ALA A 256 6.11 11.67 8.93
CA ALA A 256 6.20 10.43 8.17
C ALA A 256 7.28 10.49 7.09
N ASN A 257 7.35 11.61 6.35
CA ASN A 257 8.38 11.82 5.34
C ASN A 257 9.79 11.83 5.95
N TYR A 258 10.01 12.49 7.09
CA TYR A 258 11.32 12.45 7.76
C TYR A 258 11.71 11.04 8.21
N MET A 259 10.75 10.29 8.79
CA MET A 259 10.97 8.90 9.21
C MET A 259 11.27 7.99 8.02
N THR A 260 10.52 8.13 6.92
CA THR A 260 10.70 7.30 5.73
C THR A 260 11.99 7.63 4.98
N TYR A 261 12.26 8.90 4.67
CA TYR A 261 13.43 9.24 3.87
C TYR A 261 14.72 9.29 4.70
N GLY A 262 14.69 9.94 5.87
CA GLY A 262 15.84 10.06 6.75
C GLY A 262 16.11 8.81 7.59
N GLY A 263 15.06 8.16 8.09
CA GLY A 263 15.18 6.94 8.88
C GLY A 263 15.33 5.69 8.02
N TYR A 264 14.36 5.41 7.18
CA TYR A 264 14.36 4.17 6.38
C TYR A 264 15.26 4.24 5.15
N ALA A 265 15.01 5.16 4.21
CA ALA A 265 15.68 5.15 2.91
C ALA A 265 17.19 5.38 3.04
N PHE A 266 17.60 6.39 3.82
CA PHE A 266 19.02 6.67 4.07
C PHE A 266 19.74 5.52 4.79
N LEU A 267 19.19 4.99 5.89
CA LEU A 267 19.86 3.90 6.62
C LEU A 267 19.85 2.58 5.83
N THR A 268 18.84 2.35 5.00
CA THR A 268 18.81 1.20 4.06
C THR A 268 19.85 1.36 2.96
N PHE A 269 20.05 2.57 2.45
CA PHE A 269 21.15 2.87 1.53
C PHE A 269 22.52 2.59 2.20
N VAL A 270 22.72 3.01 3.45
CA VAL A 270 23.94 2.69 4.22
C VAL A 270 24.12 1.17 4.36
N LEU A 271 23.07 0.42 4.68
CA LEU A 271 23.11 -1.04 4.69
C LEU A 271 23.48 -1.61 3.31
N GLY A 272 22.95 -1.05 2.22
CA GLY A 272 23.31 -1.44 0.86
C GLY A 272 24.79 -1.24 0.54
N VAL A 273 25.37 -0.11 0.93
CA VAL A 273 26.81 0.15 0.80
C VAL A 273 27.63 -0.87 1.62
N LEU A 274 27.21 -1.14 2.85
CA LEU A 274 27.85 -2.16 3.69
C LEU A 274 27.72 -3.56 3.07
N ALA A 275 26.60 -3.89 2.44
CA ALA A 275 26.41 -5.16 1.74
C ALA A 275 27.40 -5.32 0.57
N ILE A 276 27.63 -4.26 -0.22
CA ILE A 276 28.66 -4.26 -1.26
C ILE A 276 30.03 -4.61 -0.65
N ILE A 277 30.45 -3.88 0.39
CA ILE A 277 31.76 -4.08 1.04
C ILE A 277 31.88 -5.52 1.58
N TYR A 278 30.87 -5.99 2.32
CA TYR A 278 30.93 -7.30 2.96
C TYR A 278 30.75 -8.47 2.00
N SER A 279 30.11 -8.28 0.84
CA SER A 279 30.10 -9.28 -0.22
C SER A 279 31.52 -9.59 -0.72
N ILE A 280 32.37 -8.56 -0.80
CA ILE A 280 33.78 -8.68 -1.20
C ILE A 280 34.61 -9.27 -0.05
N LEU A 281 34.49 -8.73 1.16
CA LEU A 281 35.28 -9.18 2.32
C LEU A 281 34.99 -10.61 2.76
N THR A 282 33.80 -11.12 2.43
CA THR A 282 33.39 -12.50 2.77
C THR A 282 33.31 -13.42 1.56
N ARG A 283 33.87 -13.01 0.40
CA ARG A 283 33.83 -13.76 -0.87
C ARG A 283 34.29 -15.22 -0.76
N ALA A 284 35.25 -15.50 0.12
CA ALA A 284 35.76 -16.86 0.36
C ALA A 284 34.75 -17.80 1.06
N HIS A 285 33.74 -17.24 1.73
CA HIS A 285 32.74 -18.00 2.51
C HIS A 285 31.34 -18.01 1.87
N THR A 286 31.18 -17.36 0.71
CA THR A 286 29.91 -17.23 -0.02
C THR A 286 30.06 -17.64 -1.48
N SER A 287 28.99 -17.50 -2.26
CA SER A 287 29.03 -17.70 -3.72
C SER A 287 28.19 -16.64 -4.42
N PHE A 288 28.81 -15.93 -5.36
CA PHE A 288 28.14 -14.94 -6.24
C PHE A 288 27.17 -15.58 -7.25
N LYS A 289 27.11 -16.92 -7.34
CA LYS A 289 26.05 -17.57 -8.12
C LYS A 289 24.74 -17.65 -7.32
N ARG A 290 24.79 -17.46 -5.99
CA ARG A 290 23.62 -17.53 -5.10
C ARG A 290 22.92 -16.19 -5.03
N GLY A 291 21.61 -16.24 -4.87
CA GLY A 291 20.78 -15.04 -4.72
C GLY A 291 20.26 -14.47 -6.03
N ILE A 292 20.89 -14.77 -7.18
CA ILE A 292 20.43 -14.32 -8.50
C ILE A 292 18.93 -14.62 -8.71
N ILE A 293 18.50 -15.87 -8.46
CA ILE A 293 17.09 -16.25 -8.65
C ILE A 293 16.15 -15.45 -7.73
N LEU A 294 16.49 -15.27 -6.46
CA LEU A 294 15.65 -14.52 -5.51
C LEU A 294 15.59 -13.03 -5.86
N SER A 295 16.70 -12.45 -6.30
CA SER A 295 16.77 -11.06 -6.76
C SER A 295 16.03 -10.85 -8.08
N LEU A 296 16.04 -11.83 -8.99
CA LEU A 296 15.24 -11.82 -10.21
C LEU A 296 13.73 -11.93 -9.90
N ILE A 297 13.34 -12.79 -8.96
CA ILE A 297 11.95 -12.88 -8.49
C ILE A 297 11.51 -11.55 -7.87
N TYR A 298 12.33 -10.97 -7.00
CA TYR A 298 12.09 -9.64 -6.43
C TYR A 298 11.92 -8.58 -7.52
N PHE A 299 12.83 -8.54 -8.50
CA PHE A 299 12.80 -7.58 -9.60
C PHE A 299 11.52 -7.75 -10.45
N ALA A 300 11.22 -8.98 -10.86
CA ALA A 300 10.02 -9.28 -11.65
C ALA A 300 8.75 -8.91 -10.89
N ALA A 301 8.64 -9.28 -9.61
CA ALA A 301 7.49 -8.94 -8.77
C ALA A 301 7.34 -7.41 -8.62
N SER A 302 8.43 -6.69 -8.41
CA SER A 302 8.43 -5.22 -8.29
C SER A 302 8.01 -4.53 -9.59
N VAL A 303 8.52 -5.00 -10.74
CA VAL A 303 8.14 -4.48 -12.07
C VAL A 303 6.68 -4.79 -12.36
N ILE A 304 6.22 -6.03 -12.12
CA ILE A 304 4.81 -6.42 -12.28
C ILE A 304 3.93 -5.52 -11.41
N GLY A 305 4.28 -5.33 -10.14
CA GLY A 305 3.54 -4.43 -9.24
C GLY A 305 3.48 -2.99 -9.76
N THR A 306 4.59 -2.45 -10.25
CA THR A 306 4.65 -1.10 -10.83
C THR A 306 3.75 -0.98 -12.06
N LEU A 307 3.83 -1.96 -12.98
CA LEU A 307 2.96 -2.01 -14.16
C LEU A 307 1.49 -2.19 -13.79
N ASN A 308 1.21 -2.89 -12.68
CA ASN A 308 -0.14 -3.10 -12.21
C ASN A 308 -0.80 -1.79 -11.74
N MET A 309 -0.01 -0.79 -11.32
CA MET A 309 -0.51 0.54 -10.90
C MET A 309 -0.71 1.52 -12.07
N LEU A 310 -0.58 1.08 -13.32
CA LEU A 310 -0.71 1.94 -14.49
C LEU A 310 -2.02 2.75 -14.55
N PRO A 311 -3.22 2.22 -14.19
CA PRO A 311 -4.45 3.00 -14.19
C PRO A 311 -4.38 4.21 -13.26
N LEU A 312 -3.84 4.04 -12.05
CA LEU A 312 -3.60 5.13 -11.11
C LEU A 312 -2.61 6.16 -11.67
N LEU A 313 -1.51 5.70 -12.26
CA LEU A 313 -0.51 6.62 -12.82
C LEU A 313 -1.08 7.42 -14.01
N LYS A 314 -1.95 6.80 -14.81
CA LYS A 314 -2.69 7.50 -15.89
C LYS A 314 -3.70 8.51 -15.32
N SER A 315 -4.34 8.23 -14.19
CA SER A 315 -5.31 9.17 -13.60
C SER A 315 -4.67 10.46 -13.09
N GLN A 316 -3.35 10.49 -12.88
CA GLN A 316 -2.61 11.70 -12.50
C GLN A 316 -2.52 12.75 -13.62
N GLY A 317 -3.01 12.46 -14.84
CA GLY A 317 -3.04 13.43 -15.94
C GLY A 317 -1.67 13.66 -16.60
N LEU A 318 -0.69 12.80 -16.33
CA LEU A 318 0.62 12.84 -16.97
C LEU A 318 0.50 12.53 -18.47
N ASN A 319 1.17 13.31 -19.31
CA ASN A 319 1.26 12.98 -20.73
C ASN A 319 2.02 11.66 -20.94
N SER A 320 1.76 10.98 -22.07
CA SER A 320 2.29 9.63 -22.34
C SER A 320 3.82 9.56 -22.32
N PHE A 321 4.51 10.64 -22.72
CA PHE A 321 5.97 10.70 -22.70
C PHE A 321 6.51 10.74 -21.27
N MET A 322 6.00 11.65 -20.43
CA MET A 322 6.41 11.79 -19.03
C MET A 322 6.09 10.50 -18.25
N LEU A 323 4.91 9.93 -18.46
CA LEU A 323 4.54 8.65 -17.84
C LEU A 323 5.53 7.55 -18.23
N SER A 324 5.84 7.41 -19.52
CA SER A 324 6.81 6.42 -20.00
C SER A 324 8.19 6.65 -19.39
N PHE A 325 8.66 7.89 -19.36
CA PHE A 325 9.94 8.27 -18.74
C PHE A 325 9.99 7.87 -17.25
N LEU A 326 8.97 8.23 -16.47
CA LEU A 326 8.89 7.88 -15.05
C LEU A 326 8.85 6.37 -14.83
N MET A 327 8.15 5.63 -15.69
CA MET A 327 8.13 4.16 -15.64
C MET A 327 9.51 3.57 -15.92
N PHE A 328 10.22 4.03 -16.95
CA PHE A 328 11.59 3.58 -17.24
C PHE A 328 12.54 3.93 -16.10
N PHE A 329 12.43 5.13 -15.55
CA PHE A 329 13.22 5.56 -14.39
C PHE A 329 12.95 4.68 -13.16
N GLN A 330 11.68 4.38 -12.87
CA GLN A 330 11.29 3.51 -11.77
C GLN A 330 11.79 2.07 -11.95
N ILE A 331 11.79 1.54 -13.17
CA ILE A 331 12.41 0.23 -13.48
C ILE A 331 13.92 0.28 -13.22
N GLY A 332 14.59 1.38 -13.57
CA GLY A 332 16.01 1.61 -13.27
C GLY A 332 16.29 1.60 -11.76
N ILE A 333 15.50 2.31 -10.96
CA ILE A 333 15.58 2.27 -9.49
C ILE A 333 15.38 0.84 -8.97
N THR A 334 14.36 0.14 -9.50
CA THR A 334 14.05 -1.24 -9.11
C THR A 334 15.21 -2.20 -9.41
N LEU A 335 15.93 -1.99 -10.52
CA LEU A 335 17.12 -2.76 -10.87
C LEU A 335 18.24 -2.54 -9.85
N VAL A 336 18.50 -1.29 -9.45
CA VAL A 336 19.50 -0.95 -8.41
C VAL A 336 19.13 -1.55 -7.05
N MET A 337 17.84 -1.50 -6.69
CA MET A 337 17.33 -2.13 -5.46
C MET A 337 17.50 -3.65 -5.49
N SER A 338 17.18 -4.30 -6.62
CA SER A 338 17.38 -5.74 -6.80
C SER A 338 18.87 -6.13 -6.71
N ALA A 339 19.76 -5.33 -7.28
CA ALA A 339 21.20 -5.52 -7.15
C ALA A 339 21.68 -5.38 -5.69
N THR A 340 21.13 -4.42 -4.95
CA THR A 340 21.42 -4.25 -3.51
C THR A 340 20.94 -5.46 -2.68
N ILE A 341 19.76 -5.99 -2.99
CA ILE A 341 19.24 -7.22 -2.36
C ILE A 341 20.12 -8.41 -2.70
N TYR A 342 20.54 -8.56 -3.97
CA TYR A 342 21.47 -9.59 -4.39
C TYR A 342 22.77 -9.54 -3.58
N LEU A 343 23.38 -8.36 -3.44
CA LEU A 343 24.61 -8.20 -2.66
C LEU A 343 24.39 -8.43 -1.17
N SER A 344 23.21 -8.08 -0.64
CA SER A 344 22.82 -8.38 0.74
C SER A 344 22.68 -9.88 0.99
N LEU A 345 22.15 -10.65 0.03
CA LEU A 345 22.13 -12.13 0.09
C LEU A 345 23.55 -12.70 0.13
N VAL A 346 24.43 -12.23 -0.76
CA VAL A 346 25.82 -12.70 -0.86
C VAL A 346 26.61 -12.37 0.42
N ALA A 347 26.51 -11.13 0.89
CA ALA A 347 27.17 -10.65 2.10
C ALA A 347 26.63 -11.37 3.35
N GLY A 348 25.30 -11.46 3.49
CA GLY A 348 24.66 -12.17 4.59
C GLY A 348 25.10 -13.63 4.68
N ASP A 349 25.01 -14.41 3.59
CA ASP A 349 25.47 -15.80 3.55
C ASP A 349 26.95 -15.92 3.97
N GLY A 350 27.82 -15.06 3.42
CA GLY A 350 29.24 -15.08 3.71
C GLY A 350 29.57 -14.74 5.16
N MET A 351 28.89 -13.76 5.75
CA MET A 351 29.12 -13.34 7.13
C MET A 351 28.65 -14.37 8.17
N TRP A 352 27.57 -15.10 7.89
CA TRP A 352 27.11 -16.20 8.74
C TRP A 352 28.00 -17.44 8.60
N ARG A 353 28.36 -17.80 7.36
CA ARG A 353 29.21 -18.98 7.09
C ARG A 353 30.63 -18.80 7.61
N LYS A 354 31.16 -17.58 7.62
CA LYS A 354 32.47 -17.26 8.21
C LYS A 354 32.56 -17.65 9.69
N ILE A 355 31.45 -17.65 10.43
CA ILE A 355 31.40 -18.05 11.84
C ILE A 355 30.86 -19.49 12.03
N GLY A 356 30.81 -20.28 10.96
CA GLY A 356 30.38 -21.68 11.01
C GLY A 356 28.87 -21.88 11.12
N LEU A 357 28.04 -20.86 10.84
CA LEU A 357 26.58 -20.99 10.85
C LEU A 357 26.00 -20.99 9.42
N ASN A 358 24.91 -21.72 9.23
CA ASN A 358 24.21 -21.85 7.95
C ASN A 358 22.71 -21.54 8.11
N PRO A 359 22.32 -20.26 8.21
CA PRO A 359 20.91 -19.87 8.28
C PRO A 359 20.20 -19.99 6.94
N TRP A 360 20.94 -20.01 5.82
CA TRP A 360 20.40 -20.16 4.47
C TRP A 360 21.01 -21.38 3.75
N PRO A 361 20.43 -22.58 4.00
CA PRO A 361 20.90 -23.83 3.41
C PRO A 361 20.85 -23.87 1.88
N ARG A 362 21.60 -24.81 1.27
CA ARG A 362 21.70 -24.98 -0.20
C ARG A 362 20.94 -26.21 -0.68
N ALA A 363 20.39 -26.14 -1.90
CA ALA A 363 19.65 -27.26 -2.53
C ALA A 363 20.39 -28.61 -2.56
N LYS A 364 21.72 -28.57 -2.65
CA LYS A 364 22.56 -29.78 -2.69
C LYS A 364 22.96 -30.31 -1.30
N GLU A 365 22.64 -29.60 -0.22
CA GLU A 365 22.93 -30.04 1.14
C GLU A 365 21.96 -31.17 1.57
N PRO A 366 22.43 -32.21 2.28
CA PRO A 366 21.58 -33.30 2.75
C PRO A 366 20.40 -32.79 3.60
N GLY A 367 19.20 -33.31 3.33
CA GLY A 367 17.98 -32.91 4.05
C GLY A 367 17.33 -31.60 3.59
N TYR A 368 17.86 -30.93 2.55
CA TYR A 368 17.36 -29.62 2.11
C TYR A 368 15.86 -29.62 1.78
N GLY A 369 15.37 -30.60 1.00
CA GLY A 369 13.95 -30.66 0.64
C GLY A 369 13.05 -30.69 1.88
N LYS A 370 13.37 -31.55 2.85
CA LYS A 370 12.61 -31.67 4.12
C LYS A 370 12.73 -30.41 4.97
N TYR A 371 13.90 -29.79 4.98
CA TYR A 371 14.12 -28.50 5.66
C TYR A 371 13.22 -27.40 5.09
N VAL A 372 13.09 -27.29 3.76
CA VAL A 372 12.21 -26.32 3.10
C VAL A 372 10.75 -26.61 3.43
N LEU A 373 10.31 -27.87 3.35
CA LEU A 373 8.93 -28.26 3.69
C LEU A 373 8.57 -27.88 5.13
N HIS A 374 9.45 -28.20 6.09
CA HIS A 374 9.24 -27.84 7.49
C HIS A 374 9.33 -26.32 7.74
N SER A 375 10.16 -25.60 6.98
CA SER A 375 10.23 -24.14 7.01
C SER A 375 8.92 -23.51 6.54
N MET A 376 8.32 -24.05 5.47
CA MET A 376 7.02 -23.62 4.96
C MET A 376 5.90 -23.86 5.99
N TYR A 377 5.82 -25.06 6.59
CA TYR A 377 4.84 -25.33 7.65
C TYR A 377 5.01 -24.40 8.85
N THR A 378 6.26 -24.19 9.27
CA THR A 378 6.60 -23.25 10.36
C THR A 378 6.19 -21.83 9.97
N GLY A 379 6.33 -21.46 8.71
CA GLY A 379 5.89 -20.18 8.16
C GLY A 379 4.40 -19.92 8.31
N TYR A 380 3.54 -20.90 7.95
CA TYR A 380 2.09 -20.77 8.16
C TYR A 380 1.73 -20.61 9.64
N LEU A 381 2.34 -21.40 10.53
CA LEU A 381 2.08 -21.29 11.96
C LEU A 381 2.49 -19.91 12.51
N TRP A 382 3.65 -19.40 12.11
CA TRP A 382 4.08 -18.06 12.51
C TRP A 382 3.22 -16.95 11.91
N ALA A 383 2.81 -17.06 10.65
CA ALA A 383 1.92 -16.08 10.04
C ALA A 383 0.61 -15.93 10.82
N LEU A 384 0.00 -17.05 11.24
CA LEU A 384 -1.21 -17.02 12.08
C LEU A 384 -0.97 -16.43 13.48
N ILE A 385 0.20 -16.70 14.08
CA ILE A 385 0.61 -16.05 15.34
C ILE A 385 0.75 -14.54 15.14
N LEU A 386 1.42 -14.12 14.06
CA LEU A 386 1.67 -12.71 13.74
C LEU A 386 0.37 -11.94 13.49
N LEU A 387 -0.62 -12.54 12.81
CA LEU A 387 -1.96 -11.94 12.65
C LEU A 387 -2.62 -11.64 14.00
N GLY A 388 -2.57 -12.59 14.94
CA GLY A 388 -3.12 -12.39 16.28
C GLY A 388 -2.37 -11.33 17.07
N VAL A 389 -1.03 -11.34 17.02
CA VAL A 389 -0.18 -10.32 17.66
C VAL A 389 -0.49 -8.93 17.11
N GLN A 390 -0.53 -8.77 15.79
CA GLN A 390 -0.85 -7.51 15.13
C GLN A 390 -2.23 -7.00 15.56
N SER A 391 -3.23 -7.89 15.62
CA SER A 391 -4.59 -7.53 16.02
C SER A 391 -4.66 -7.01 17.45
N ILE A 392 -3.95 -7.66 18.38
CA ILE A 392 -3.85 -7.18 19.76
C ILE A 392 -3.13 -5.83 19.82
N LEU A 393 -2.04 -5.65 19.07
CA LEU A 393 -1.28 -4.41 19.08
C LEU A 393 -2.14 -3.22 18.64
N PHE A 394 -2.89 -3.35 17.55
CA PHE A 394 -3.79 -2.29 17.10
C PHE A 394 -4.92 -2.03 18.10
N PHE A 395 -5.52 -3.07 18.67
CA PHE A 395 -6.53 -2.93 19.72
C PHE A 395 -6.02 -2.12 20.92
N ILE A 396 -4.76 -2.35 21.33
CA ILE A 396 -4.10 -1.60 22.39
C ILE A 396 -3.82 -0.16 21.95
N LEU A 397 -3.23 0.04 20.77
CA LEU A 397 -2.82 1.36 20.26
C LEU A 397 -4.01 2.30 20.03
N GLU A 398 -5.13 1.78 19.53
CA GLU A 398 -6.41 2.49 19.45
C GLU A 398 -6.85 3.03 20.82
N ARG A 399 -6.70 2.23 21.89
CA ARG A 399 -7.12 2.60 23.25
C ARG A 399 -6.09 3.43 24.01
N SER A 400 -4.81 3.30 23.67
CA SER A 400 -3.73 3.98 24.39
C SER A 400 -3.39 5.34 23.80
N ILE A 401 -3.15 5.40 22.49
CA ILE A 401 -2.72 6.63 21.80
C ILE A 401 -3.76 7.16 20.82
N GLY A 402 -4.96 6.57 20.82
CA GLY A 402 -6.06 7.01 19.95
C GLY A 402 -5.77 6.74 18.48
N THR A 403 -5.11 5.63 18.14
CA THR A 403 -4.80 5.33 16.74
C THR A 403 -6.07 5.25 15.89
N TRP A 404 -6.02 5.84 14.70
CA TRP A 404 -7.04 5.78 13.68
C TRP A 404 -6.38 5.68 12.29
N SER A 405 -7.14 5.29 11.28
CA SER A 405 -6.65 5.19 9.90
C SER A 405 -7.59 5.86 8.92
N THR A 406 -7.13 6.09 7.70
CA THR A 406 -7.98 6.55 6.61
C THR A 406 -7.76 5.73 5.33
N THR A 407 -8.71 5.87 4.40
CA THR A 407 -8.68 5.25 3.08
C THR A 407 -7.53 5.82 2.24
N SER A 408 -7.12 5.05 1.22
CA SER A 408 -6.15 5.56 0.26
C SER A 408 -6.30 4.95 -1.12
N ALA A 409 -6.42 5.83 -2.13
CA ALA A 409 -6.56 5.43 -3.52
C ALA A 409 -5.28 4.75 -4.07
N ASP A 410 -4.10 5.07 -3.51
CA ASP A 410 -2.82 4.52 -3.96
C ASP A 410 -2.60 3.04 -3.61
N GLN A 411 -3.32 2.54 -2.61
CA GLN A 411 -3.22 1.18 -2.09
C GLN A 411 -4.43 0.31 -2.45
N SER A 412 -5.41 0.88 -3.15
CA SER A 412 -6.64 0.19 -3.51
C SER A 412 -6.47 -0.77 -4.68
N THR A 413 -6.97 -1.99 -4.52
CA THR A 413 -7.00 -3.01 -5.59
C THR A 413 -7.87 -2.58 -6.78
N TYR A 414 -8.82 -1.67 -6.58
CA TYR A 414 -9.64 -1.09 -7.65
C TYR A 414 -8.85 -0.22 -8.64
N ASN A 415 -7.69 0.28 -8.23
CA ASN A 415 -6.78 1.08 -9.05
C ASN A 415 -5.67 0.27 -9.75
N MET A 416 -5.74 -1.05 -9.65
CA MET A 416 -4.82 -1.95 -10.32
C MET A 416 -5.38 -2.41 -11.68
N SER A 417 -4.50 -2.62 -12.66
CA SER A 417 -4.86 -3.23 -13.96
C SER A 417 -5.44 -4.63 -13.77
N TYR A 418 -4.82 -5.40 -12.88
CA TYR A 418 -5.16 -6.76 -12.55
C TYR A 418 -5.12 -6.93 -11.03
N ALA A 419 -6.27 -6.75 -10.37
CA ALA A 419 -6.37 -6.90 -8.92
C ALA A 419 -5.82 -8.26 -8.43
N TRP A 420 -6.08 -9.34 -9.16
CA TRP A 420 -5.59 -10.68 -8.85
C TRP A 420 -4.06 -10.81 -8.76
N LEU A 421 -3.29 -9.89 -9.36
CA LEU A 421 -1.82 -9.86 -9.23
C LEU A 421 -1.34 -9.17 -7.95
N PHE A 422 -2.20 -8.48 -7.21
CA PHE A 422 -1.85 -7.72 -6.01
C PHE A 422 -0.95 -8.51 -5.05
N PRO A 423 -1.27 -9.77 -4.65
CA PRO A 423 -0.48 -10.50 -3.66
C PRO A 423 0.93 -10.91 -4.12
N ILE A 424 1.32 -10.65 -5.38
CA ILE A 424 2.73 -10.80 -5.81
C ILE A 424 3.67 -9.91 -4.98
N MET A 425 3.16 -8.78 -4.46
CA MET A 425 3.95 -7.87 -3.62
C MET A 425 4.30 -8.50 -2.25
N ALA A 426 3.56 -9.52 -1.79
CA ALA A 426 3.93 -10.31 -0.61
C ALA A 426 5.28 -11.01 -0.80
N TRP A 427 5.55 -11.52 -2.01
CA TRP A 427 6.82 -12.16 -2.36
C TRP A 427 7.95 -11.16 -2.52
N MET A 428 7.66 -10.01 -3.13
CA MET A 428 8.59 -8.89 -3.22
C MET A 428 9.05 -8.44 -1.82
N ALA A 429 8.11 -8.12 -0.93
CA ALA A 429 8.39 -7.68 0.42
C ALA A 429 9.11 -8.76 1.24
N GLY A 430 8.56 -9.98 1.30
CA GLY A 430 9.14 -11.05 2.10
C GLY A 430 10.55 -11.48 1.67
N ILE A 431 10.87 -11.44 0.37
CA ILE A 431 12.23 -11.73 -0.11
C ILE A 431 13.16 -10.55 0.17
N GLY A 432 12.76 -9.33 -0.20
CA GLY A 432 13.62 -8.14 -0.10
C GLY A 432 13.93 -7.77 1.34
N GLU A 433 12.90 -7.68 2.18
CA GLU A 433 13.02 -7.16 3.54
C GLU A 433 13.71 -8.16 4.48
N GLU A 434 13.40 -9.46 4.36
CA GLU A 434 14.08 -10.48 5.16
C GLU A 434 15.55 -10.63 4.77
N THR A 435 15.87 -10.39 3.49
CA THR A 435 17.26 -10.35 3.03
C THR A 435 18.03 -9.22 3.69
N VAL A 436 17.51 -7.98 3.57
CA VAL A 436 18.24 -6.78 3.99
C VAL A 436 18.29 -6.69 5.51
N TYR A 437 17.16 -6.83 6.20
CA TYR A 437 17.07 -6.55 7.63
C TYR A 437 17.44 -7.74 8.49
N ARG A 438 17.09 -8.97 8.09
CA ARG A 438 17.26 -10.16 8.93
C ARG A 438 18.53 -10.94 8.57
N LEU A 439 18.69 -11.35 7.31
CA LEU A 439 19.86 -12.12 6.89
C LEU A 439 21.14 -11.29 6.96
N PHE A 440 21.15 -10.13 6.33
CA PHE A 440 22.32 -9.24 6.32
C PHE A 440 22.35 -8.33 7.55
N GLY A 441 21.28 -7.58 7.81
CA GLY A 441 21.21 -6.51 8.82
C GLY A 441 21.56 -6.98 10.23
N ILE A 442 20.92 -8.04 10.74
CA ILE A 442 21.23 -8.59 12.08
C ILE A 442 22.71 -8.93 12.20
N ARG A 443 23.26 -9.63 11.20
CA ARG A 443 24.65 -10.07 11.25
C ARG A 443 25.63 -8.91 11.15
N MET A 444 25.28 -7.88 10.37
CA MET A 444 26.03 -6.64 10.29
C MET A 444 26.03 -5.92 11.63
N MET A 445 24.87 -5.78 12.27
CA MET A 445 24.79 -5.14 13.58
C MET A 445 25.50 -5.94 14.67
N GLN A 446 25.50 -7.28 14.64
CA GLN A 446 26.30 -8.10 15.56
C GLN A 446 27.82 -7.86 15.46
N LYS A 447 28.31 -7.22 14.38
CA LYS A 447 29.70 -6.75 14.30
C LYS A 447 29.93 -5.42 15.01
N ILE A 448 28.89 -4.59 15.11
CA ILE A 448 28.95 -3.24 15.65
C ILE A 448 28.62 -3.28 17.15
N VAL A 449 27.57 -4.03 17.52
CA VAL A 449 27.09 -4.18 18.89
C VAL A 449 27.29 -5.60 19.39
N ARG A 450 27.62 -5.77 20.67
CA ARG A 450 27.85 -7.08 21.29
C ARG A 450 26.56 -7.78 21.77
N ASN A 451 25.42 -7.08 21.72
CA ASN A 451 24.14 -7.59 22.19
C ASN A 451 23.25 -8.03 21.01
N THR A 452 22.85 -9.30 20.97
CA THR A 452 22.01 -9.85 19.90
C THR A 452 20.64 -9.20 19.82
N PHE A 453 20.04 -8.83 20.96
CA PHE A 453 18.76 -8.13 20.96
C PHE A 453 18.88 -6.76 20.28
N ILE A 454 19.89 -5.96 20.64
CA ILE A 454 20.15 -4.66 19.99
C ILE A 454 20.46 -4.85 18.50
N ALA A 455 21.20 -5.91 18.15
CA ALA A 455 21.48 -6.24 16.76
C ALA A 455 20.23 -6.62 15.94
N CYS A 456 19.17 -7.09 16.58
CA CYS A 456 17.86 -7.31 15.95
C CYS A 456 17.01 -6.03 15.93
N LEU A 457 17.08 -5.24 17.01
CA LEU A 457 16.28 -4.04 17.19
C LEU A 457 16.61 -2.96 16.16
N ILE A 458 17.89 -2.68 15.92
CA ILE A 458 18.32 -1.63 14.97
C ILE A 458 17.74 -1.85 13.55
N PRO A 459 17.98 -2.99 12.87
CA PRO A 459 17.45 -3.21 11.52
C PRO A 459 15.92 -3.31 11.52
N THR A 460 15.32 -3.77 12.62
CA THR A 460 13.86 -3.78 12.79
C THR A 460 13.28 -2.36 12.84
N ILE A 461 13.90 -1.44 13.58
CA ILE A 461 13.46 -0.05 13.63
C ILE A 461 13.63 0.61 12.25
N ILE A 462 14.78 0.40 11.58
CA ILE A 462 15.00 0.93 10.23
C ILE A 462 13.86 0.51 9.31
N TRP A 463 13.54 -0.80 9.28
CA TRP A 463 12.43 -1.35 8.51
C TRP A 463 11.08 -0.73 8.88
N ALA A 464 10.78 -0.63 10.18
CA ALA A 464 9.52 -0.10 10.69
C ALA A 464 9.29 1.37 10.30
N LEU A 465 10.35 2.19 10.24
CA LEU A 465 10.26 3.60 9.81
C LEU A 465 9.83 3.75 8.35
N GLY A 466 10.07 2.74 7.50
CA GLY A 466 9.68 2.75 6.09
C GLY A 466 8.18 2.58 5.86
N HIS A 467 7.42 2.31 6.92
CA HIS A 467 5.99 2.05 6.89
C HIS A 467 5.19 3.21 7.49
N THR A 468 5.80 4.39 7.59
CA THR A 468 5.16 5.58 8.18
C THR A 468 4.30 6.36 7.19
N LEU A 469 4.44 6.10 5.88
CA LEU A 469 3.58 6.67 4.82
C LEU A 469 2.23 5.97 4.68
N TYR A 470 1.98 4.88 5.43
CA TYR A 470 0.64 4.33 5.51
C TYR A 470 -0.30 5.33 6.20
N PRO A 471 -1.57 5.44 5.76
CA PRO A 471 -2.55 6.41 6.28
C PRO A 471 -3.07 6.00 7.67
N ILE A 472 -2.17 5.85 8.64
CA ILE A 472 -2.43 5.41 10.01
C ILE A 472 -1.78 6.42 10.97
N TYR A 473 -2.61 7.02 11.82
CA TYR A 473 -2.23 8.12 12.69
C TYR A 473 -2.50 7.79 14.16
N PRO A 474 -1.70 8.29 15.12
CA PRO A 474 -0.47 9.08 14.92
C PRO A 474 0.61 8.29 14.17
N VAL A 475 1.49 8.98 13.45
CA VAL A 475 2.51 8.39 12.56
C VAL A 475 3.41 7.35 13.25
N ILE A 476 3.63 7.49 14.56
CA ILE A 476 4.43 6.58 15.38
C ILE A 476 3.78 5.21 15.60
N THR A 477 2.48 5.05 15.29
CA THR A 477 1.74 3.79 15.46
C THR A 477 2.45 2.64 14.74
N ARG A 478 2.74 2.83 13.45
CA ARG A 478 3.38 1.79 12.62
C ARG A 478 4.78 1.44 13.10
N PRO A 479 5.67 2.40 13.42
CA PRO A 479 6.94 2.12 14.08
C PRO A 479 6.81 1.28 15.36
N ILE A 480 5.85 1.57 16.24
CA ILE A 480 5.67 0.82 17.50
C ILE A 480 5.25 -0.63 17.20
N GLU A 481 4.19 -0.80 16.41
CA GLU A 481 3.66 -2.12 16.03
C GLU A 481 4.71 -2.97 15.30
N LEU A 482 5.32 -2.41 14.26
CA LEU A 482 6.28 -3.11 13.42
C LEU A 482 7.62 -3.36 14.12
N THR A 483 7.94 -2.61 15.17
CA THR A 483 9.08 -2.97 16.02
C THR A 483 8.85 -4.32 16.72
N VAL A 484 7.64 -4.56 17.24
CA VAL A 484 7.30 -5.85 17.86
C VAL A 484 7.28 -6.97 16.82
N ILE A 485 6.60 -6.74 15.69
CA ILE A 485 6.50 -7.73 14.59
C ILE A 485 7.88 -8.03 13.98
N GLY A 486 8.71 -7.01 13.76
CA GLY A 486 10.05 -7.17 13.20
C GLY A 486 11.01 -7.92 14.14
N LEU A 487 10.86 -7.74 15.45
CA LEU A 487 11.58 -8.55 16.45
C LEU A 487 11.12 -10.02 16.44
N LEU A 488 9.83 -10.29 16.20
CA LEU A 488 9.35 -11.66 15.99
C LEU A 488 9.91 -12.27 14.70
N PHE A 489 9.97 -11.53 13.59
CA PHE A 489 10.68 -11.99 12.39
C PHE A 489 12.17 -12.26 12.67
N SER A 490 12.83 -11.40 13.44
CA SER A 490 14.22 -11.62 13.88
C SER A 490 14.34 -12.91 14.71
N PHE A 491 13.40 -13.17 15.62
CA PHE A 491 13.33 -14.41 16.39
C PHE A 491 13.16 -15.63 15.47
N ILE A 492 12.25 -15.57 14.51
CA ILE A 492 12.02 -16.66 13.54
C ILE A 492 13.30 -16.92 12.74
N MET A 493 13.98 -15.88 12.26
CA MET A 493 15.25 -16.00 11.55
C MET A 493 16.32 -16.69 12.40
N LEU A 494 16.53 -16.22 13.63
CA LEU A 494 17.54 -16.79 14.52
C LEU A 494 17.22 -18.25 14.91
N ARG A 495 15.94 -18.55 15.12
CA ARG A 495 15.48 -19.85 15.62
C ARG A 495 15.29 -20.91 14.53
N HIS A 496 14.76 -20.52 13.38
CA HIS A 496 14.30 -21.40 12.30
C HIS A 496 15.03 -21.17 10.96
N GLY A 497 15.80 -20.09 10.82
CA GLY A 497 16.60 -19.79 9.63
C GLY A 497 15.86 -18.98 8.57
N PHE A 498 16.60 -18.64 7.51
CA PHE A 498 16.20 -17.66 6.49
C PHE A 498 14.96 -18.09 5.70
N ILE A 499 14.90 -19.37 5.30
CA ILE A 499 13.77 -19.89 4.51
C ILE A 499 12.47 -19.80 5.32
N ALA A 500 12.52 -20.09 6.63
CA ALA A 500 11.34 -20.04 7.49
C ALA A 500 10.83 -18.61 7.72
N VAL A 501 11.73 -17.64 7.92
CA VAL A 501 11.30 -16.24 8.09
C VAL A 501 10.73 -15.66 6.80
N VAL A 502 11.33 -15.96 5.64
CA VAL A 502 10.80 -15.56 4.33
C VAL A 502 9.40 -16.15 4.13
N PHE A 503 9.19 -17.46 4.37
CA PHE A 503 7.85 -18.04 4.28
C PHE A 503 6.87 -17.40 5.27
N SER A 504 7.29 -17.16 6.52
CA SER A 504 6.43 -16.52 7.53
C SER A 504 5.94 -15.15 7.04
N HIS A 505 6.85 -14.34 6.50
CA HIS A 505 6.54 -13.01 5.99
C HIS A 505 5.64 -13.09 4.74
N VAL A 506 6.05 -13.87 3.73
CA VAL A 506 5.27 -14.02 2.49
C VAL A 506 3.86 -14.50 2.79
N ILE A 507 3.69 -15.50 3.65
CA ILE A 507 2.37 -16.04 4.01
C ILE A 507 1.55 -15.00 4.78
N PHE A 508 2.16 -14.29 5.74
CA PHE A 508 1.50 -13.22 6.50
C PHE A 508 0.92 -12.15 5.57
N ASN A 509 1.71 -11.67 4.60
CA ASN A 509 1.24 -10.69 3.62
C ASN A 509 0.23 -11.30 2.63
N SER A 510 0.46 -12.51 2.12
CA SER A 510 -0.46 -13.19 1.22
C SER A 510 -1.83 -13.48 1.86
N LEU A 511 -1.89 -13.71 3.18
CA LEU A 511 -3.16 -13.82 3.90
C LEU A 511 -3.93 -12.50 3.88
N LEU A 512 -3.31 -11.39 4.29
CA LEU A 512 -3.97 -10.07 4.31
C LEU A 512 -4.38 -9.62 2.90
N MET A 513 -3.46 -9.69 1.94
CA MET A 513 -3.70 -9.26 0.57
C MET A 513 -4.67 -10.19 -0.17
N GLY A 514 -4.62 -11.49 0.11
CA GLY A 514 -5.55 -12.47 -0.42
C GLY A 514 -6.97 -12.24 0.10
N LEU A 515 -7.11 -11.88 1.39
CA LEU A 515 -8.41 -11.49 1.96
C LEU A 515 -8.97 -10.24 1.29
N SER A 516 -8.15 -9.22 0.98
CA SER A 516 -8.59 -8.05 0.22
C SER A 516 -9.21 -8.42 -1.14
N LEU A 517 -8.67 -9.43 -1.83
CA LEU A 517 -9.27 -9.94 -3.07
C LEU A 517 -10.58 -10.71 -2.83
N VAL A 518 -10.63 -11.51 -1.77
CA VAL A 518 -11.86 -12.22 -1.39
C VAL A 518 -13.01 -11.24 -1.11
N PHE A 519 -12.72 -10.10 -0.48
CA PHE A 519 -13.74 -9.09 -0.15
C PHE A 519 -14.21 -8.26 -1.35
N MET A 520 -13.52 -8.29 -2.49
CA MET A 520 -14.06 -7.71 -3.74
C MET A 520 -15.31 -8.45 -4.24
N GLY A 521 -15.52 -9.70 -3.81
CA GLY A 521 -16.79 -10.41 -3.91
C GLY A 521 -17.02 -11.19 -5.22
N ASP A 522 -16.34 -10.88 -6.32
CA ASP A 522 -16.47 -11.66 -7.55
C ASP A 522 -15.71 -13.00 -7.47
N ALA A 523 -16.25 -14.02 -8.14
CA ALA A 523 -15.73 -15.39 -8.06
C ALA A 523 -14.28 -15.52 -8.52
N PHE A 524 -13.83 -14.68 -9.45
CA PHE A 524 -12.47 -14.69 -9.97
C PHE A 524 -11.48 -14.17 -8.92
N ASN A 525 -11.75 -13.01 -8.31
CA ASN A 525 -10.91 -12.44 -7.26
C ASN A 525 -10.91 -13.29 -5.99
N VAL A 526 -12.04 -13.90 -5.62
CA VAL A 526 -12.10 -14.88 -4.52
C VAL A 526 -11.17 -16.07 -4.78
N SER A 527 -11.25 -16.65 -5.98
CA SER A 527 -10.40 -17.78 -6.37
C SER A 527 -8.92 -17.41 -6.41
N ALA A 528 -8.60 -16.21 -6.92
CA ALA A 528 -7.24 -15.68 -6.93
C ALA A 528 -6.70 -15.45 -5.51
N GLY A 529 -7.50 -14.88 -4.60
CA GLY A 529 -7.13 -14.70 -3.20
C GLY A 529 -6.76 -16.02 -2.52
N ILE A 530 -7.59 -17.05 -2.68
CA ILE A 530 -7.32 -18.40 -2.17
C ILE A 530 -6.04 -18.99 -2.79
N PHE A 531 -5.86 -18.85 -4.11
CA PHE A 531 -4.66 -19.31 -4.80
C PHE A 531 -3.39 -18.70 -4.19
N TRP A 532 -3.35 -17.39 -3.96
CA TRP A 532 -2.19 -16.72 -3.39
C TRP A 532 -1.92 -17.10 -1.93
N ILE A 533 -2.96 -17.36 -1.14
CA ILE A 533 -2.83 -17.88 0.23
C ILE A 533 -2.18 -19.27 0.24
N VAL A 534 -2.49 -20.11 -0.76
CA VAL A 534 -1.98 -21.50 -0.87
C VAL A 534 -0.65 -21.58 -1.62
N LEU A 535 -0.31 -20.59 -2.45
CA LEU A 535 0.89 -20.59 -3.29
C LEU A 535 2.20 -20.87 -2.52
N PRO A 536 2.47 -20.30 -1.33
CA PRO A 536 3.66 -20.65 -0.55
C PRO A 536 3.74 -22.15 -0.20
N ALA A 537 2.61 -22.81 0.08
CA ALA A 537 2.57 -24.26 0.30
C ALA A 537 2.92 -25.04 -0.98
N ILE A 538 2.41 -24.62 -2.14
CA ILE A 538 2.72 -25.21 -3.44
C ILE A 538 4.22 -25.10 -3.72
N VAL A 539 4.79 -23.91 -3.56
CA VAL A 539 6.22 -23.65 -3.78
C VAL A 539 7.09 -24.49 -2.84
N GLY A 540 6.77 -24.51 -1.54
CA GLY A 540 7.48 -25.34 -0.56
C GLY A 540 7.44 -26.83 -0.89
N TYR A 541 6.29 -27.34 -1.32
CA TYR A 541 6.10 -28.73 -1.71
C TYR A 541 6.84 -29.11 -3.00
N ILE A 542 6.80 -28.26 -4.03
CA ILE A 542 7.55 -28.46 -5.27
C ILE A 542 9.06 -28.54 -4.97
N ILE A 543 9.59 -27.61 -4.17
CA ILE A 543 11.02 -27.63 -3.80
C ILE A 543 11.36 -28.91 -3.03
N TYR A 544 10.50 -29.37 -2.13
CA TYR A 544 10.66 -30.63 -1.43
C TYR A 544 10.75 -31.83 -2.39
N LYS A 545 9.82 -31.92 -3.35
CA LYS A 545 9.77 -33.02 -4.33
C LYS A 545 10.96 -33.01 -5.29
N CYS A 546 11.40 -31.84 -5.74
CA CYS A 546 12.54 -31.71 -6.64
C CYS A 546 13.90 -31.94 -5.95
N ASN A 547 13.95 -31.99 -4.61
CA ASN A 547 15.17 -32.22 -3.83
C ASN A 547 15.00 -33.44 -2.90
N PRO A 548 14.86 -34.66 -3.47
CA PRO A 548 14.66 -35.87 -2.68
C PRO A 548 15.85 -36.14 -1.77
N ASN A 549 15.59 -36.77 -0.63
CA ASN A 549 16.61 -37.11 0.37
C ASN A 549 17.71 -37.96 -0.27
N LYS A 550 18.86 -37.35 -0.55
CA LYS A 550 20.09 -38.11 -0.79
C LYS A 550 20.51 -38.72 0.55
N LYS A 551 20.77 -40.04 0.59
CA LYS A 551 21.33 -40.71 1.77
C LYS A 551 22.53 -39.90 2.27
N GLU A 552 22.57 -39.63 3.58
CA GLU A 552 23.69 -38.96 4.24
C GLU A 552 24.98 -39.69 3.89
N LYS A 553 25.80 -39.10 3.01
CA LYS A 553 27.17 -39.54 2.85
C LYS A 553 27.99 -38.85 3.94
N PRO A 554 28.85 -39.57 4.68
CA PRO A 554 29.74 -38.96 5.66
C PRO A 554 30.47 -37.76 5.05
N TYR A 555 30.49 -36.65 5.77
CA TYR A 555 31.18 -35.44 5.33
C TYR A 555 32.69 -35.73 5.32
N VAL A 556 33.28 -35.95 4.14
CA VAL A 556 34.74 -35.97 3.99
C VAL A 556 35.17 -34.51 3.91
N THR A 557 35.49 -33.91 5.06
CA THR A 557 36.33 -32.71 5.07
C THR A 557 37.74 -33.16 4.72
N THR A 558 38.12 -33.08 3.45
CA THR A 558 39.55 -33.08 3.11
C THR A 558 40.16 -31.85 3.79
N PRO A 559 41.19 -31.99 4.63
CA PRO A 559 41.93 -30.84 5.13
C PRO A 559 42.50 -30.10 3.92
N HIS A 560 42.46 -28.76 3.94
CA HIS A 560 43.34 -27.99 3.08
C HIS A 560 44.78 -28.28 3.52
N HIS A 561 45.51 -29.08 2.74
CA HIS A 561 46.96 -29.09 2.79
C HIS A 561 47.43 -27.76 2.19
N GLU A 562 47.68 -26.77 3.06
CA GLU A 562 48.62 -25.65 2.86
C GLU A 562 48.51 -24.66 4.03
N VAL A 563 48.80 -25.12 5.25
CA VAL A 563 49.38 -24.27 6.31
C VAL A 563 50.25 -25.17 7.19
N LEU A 564 51.36 -25.65 6.63
CA LEU A 564 52.56 -26.07 7.35
C LEU A 564 53.72 -25.90 6.38
N GLN A 565 54.12 -24.65 6.18
CA GLN A 565 55.50 -24.20 6.01
C GLN A 565 55.57 -22.69 6.22
#